data_AF-A0AAW9FHZ6-F1
#
_entry.id   AF-A0AAW9FHZ6-F1
#
_cell.length_a   1.000
_cell.length_b   1.000
_cell.length_c   1.000
_cell.angle_alpha   90.00
_cell.angle_beta   90.00
_cell.angle_gamma   90.00
#
_symmetry.space_group_name_H-M   'P 1'
#
loop_
_entity.id
_entity.type
_entity.pdbx_description
1 polymer ?
#
loop_
_entity_poly.entity_id
_entity_poly.type
_entity_poly.pdbx_seq_one_letter_code
_entity_poly.pdbx_strand_id
1 'polypeptide(L)'
;MSAGFAAQAADQVRVRGTVESFEGKTLSVKTREGTDAKIMLKDDWKVSSVAKASVDDIKPGDFVGIASMPTASGGDGALEVLIFPAAMKGTGEGSYAWDLKPNSSMTNATVADAVKSVDGRTVTVSYKGKEKKISIPDGTPVVTFAPATEADLKAGATVFVPSEKAADGSMSSGRVVVGTNGVVPPM
;
A
#
# COMPACT_ATOMS: atom_id res chain seq x y z
N MET A 1 -21.40 25.20 -31.25
CA MET A 1 -21.10 23.81 -30.85
C MET A 1 -20.12 23.88 -29.68
N SER A 2 -20.60 23.80 -28.44
CA SER A 2 -19.73 23.79 -27.27
C SER A 2 -19.08 22.43 -27.15
N ALA A 3 -17.76 22.37 -27.27
CA ALA A 3 -16.98 21.17 -26.96
C ALA A 3 -16.98 20.98 -25.44
N GLY A 4 -17.67 19.94 -24.96
CA GLY A 4 -17.55 19.50 -23.59
C GLY A 4 -16.17 18.87 -23.38
N PHE A 5 -15.35 19.48 -22.54
CA PHE A 5 -14.17 18.82 -21.99
C PHE A 5 -14.67 17.70 -21.06
N ALA A 6 -14.61 16.45 -21.52
CA ALA A 6 -14.65 15.33 -20.61
C ALA A 6 -13.36 15.40 -19.77
N ALA A 7 -13.51 15.68 -18.47
CA ALA A 7 -12.41 15.55 -17.52
C ALA A 7 -11.97 14.09 -17.52
N GLN A 8 -10.86 13.81 -18.19
CA GLN A 8 -10.24 12.49 -18.19
C GLN A 8 -9.78 12.22 -16.76
N ALA A 9 -10.35 11.20 -16.12
CA ALA A 9 -10.01 10.83 -14.75
C ALA A 9 -8.50 10.55 -14.68
N ALA A 10 -7.81 11.15 -13.71
CA ALA A 10 -6.38 10.90 -13.50
C ALA A 10 -6.17 9.42 -13.16
N ASP A 11 -5.20 8.79 -13.82
CA ASP A 11 -4.87 7.39 -13.60
C ASP A 11 -4.20 7.24 -12.22
N GLN A 12 -4.71 6.31 -11.41
CA GLN A 12 -4.09 5.96 -10.14
C GLN A 12 -2.86 5.09 -10.41
N VAL A 13 -1.68 5.60 -10.06
CA VAL A 13 -0.40 4.89 -10.19
C VAL A 13 0.25 4.74 -8.83
N ARG A 14 1.06 3.70 -8.63
CA ARG A 14 1.72 3.42 -7.34
C ARG A 14 3.21 3.37 -7.54
N VAL A 15 3.87 4.48 -7.21
CA VAL A 15 5.31 4.60 -7.39
C VAL A 15 6.01 3.91 -6.21
N ARG A 16 6.81 2.90 -6.51
CA ARG A 16 7.72 2.23 -5.56
C ARG A 16 9.14 2.53 -6.00
N GLY A 17 10.01 2.94 -5.09
CA GLY A 17 11.37 3.26 -5.48
C GLY A 17 12.23 3.86 -4.38
N THR A 18 13.33 4.47 -4.79
CA THR A 18 14.30 5.11 -3.92
C THR A 18 14.26 6.61 -4.14
N VAL A 19 14.20 7.39 -3.06
CA VAL A 19 14.28 8.85 -3.13
C VAL A 19 15.64 9.25 -3.70
N GLU A 20 15.63 10.08 -4.75
CA GLU A 20 16.82 10.75 -5.28
C GLU A 20 16.97 12.12 -4.64
N SER A 21 15.88 12.89 -4.55
CA SER A 21 15.83 14.18 -3.87
C SER A 21 14.42 14.55 -3.41
N PHE A 22 14.33 15.42 -2.42
CA PHE A 22 13.11 16.08 -2.00
C PHE A 22 13.35 17.58 -1.85
N GLU A 23 12.74 18.38 -2.71
CA GLU A 23 12.97 19.82 -2.80
C GLU A 23 11.65 20.59 -2.88
N GLY A 24 11.39 21.45 -1.90
CA GLY A 24 10.11 22.15 -1.76
C GLY A 24 8.95 21.17 -1.60
N LYS A 25 8.19 20.97 -2.68
CA LYS A 25 7.08 19.99 -2.75
C LYS A 25 7.29 18.93 -3.84
N THR A 26 8.48 18.86 -4.43
CA THR A 26 8.77 17.88 -5.49
C THR A 26 9.60 16.75 -4.92
N LEU A 27 9.05 15.54 -4.98
CA LEU A 27 9.75 14.30 -4.65
C LEU A 27 10.23 13.63 -5.94
N SER A 28 11.55 13.47 -6.07
CA SER A 28 12.17 12.73 -7.17
C SER A 28 12.49 11.31 -6.71
N VAL A 29 11.99 10.32 -7.44
CA VAL A 29 12.09 8.90 -7.08
C VAL A 29 12.65 8.10 -8.26
N LYS A 30 13.73 7.34 -8.02
CA LYS A 30 14.15 6.27 -8.90
C LYS A 30 13.20 5.09 -8.71
N THR A 31 12.33 4.84 -9.68
CA THR A 31 11.32 3.78 -9.59
C THR A 31 11.99 2.40 -9.60
N ARG A 32 11.31 1.42 -9.01
CA ARG A 32 11.71 0.01 -9.04
C ARG A 32 11.79 -0.53 -10.48
N GLU A 33 11.02 0.05 -11.38
CA GLU A 33 11.00 -0.25 -12.81
C GLU A 33 12.20 0.38 -13.57
N GLY A 34 13.05 1.16 -12.89
CA GLY A 34 14.29 1.71 -13.42
C GLY A 34 14.14 3.10 -14.07
N THR A 35 12.95 3.69 -14.04
CA THR A 35 12.65 5.02 -14.56
C THR A 35 12.72 6.08 -13.46
N ASP A 36 12.71 7.36 -13.83
CA ASP A 36 12.67 8.46 -12.87
C ASP A 36 11.24 9.00 -12.80
N ALA A 37 10.74 9.23 -11.59
CA ALA A 37 9.42 9.81 -11.34
C ALA A 37 9.58 11.12 -10.56
N LYS A 38 8.99 12.20 -11.07
CA LYS A 38 8.85 13.48 -10.36
C LYS A 38 7.42 13.62 -9.90
N ILE A 39 7.22 13.70 -8.60
CA ILE A 39 5.90 13.71 -7.96
C ILE A 39 5.72 15.02 -7.22
N MET A 40 4.70 15.80 -7.61
CA MET A 40 4.33 17.02 -6.90
C MET A 40 3.44 16.67 -5.70
N LEU A 41 3.88 16.99 -4.50
CA LEU A 41 3.12 16.77 -3.28
C LEU A 41 2.05 17.87 -3.12
N LYS A 42 0.81 17.45 -2.84
CA LYS A 42 -0.34 18.35 -2.60
C LYS A 42 -0.13 19.17 -1.31
N ASP A 43 -0.83 20.28 -1.14
CA ASP A 43 -0.59 21.22 -0.03
C ASP A 43 -0.77 20.61 1.38
N ASP A 44 -1.64 19.62 1.53
CA ASP A 44 -2.00 18.96 2.78
C ASP A 44 -1.48 17.52 2.89
N TRP A 45 -0.52 17.16 2.02
CA TRP A 45 0.03 15.83 1.93
C TRP A 45 0.53 15.28 3.28
N LYS A 46 0.52 13.96 3.43
CA LYS A 46 0.96 13.28 4.65
C LYS A 46 2.12 12.36 4.40
N VAL A 47 3.10 12.40 5.29
CA VAL A 47 4.18 11.41 5.37
C VAL A 47 3.90 10.44 6.52
N SER A 48 4.15 9.17 6.28
CA SER A 48 4.14 8.12 7.32
C SER A 48 5.29 7.16 7.05
N SER A 49 5.75 6.45 8.08
CA SER A 49 6.65 5.31 7.90
C SER A 49 5.92 4.01 8.18
N VAL A 50 6.65 2.90 8.11
CA VAL A 50 6.18 1.60 8.57
C VAL A 50 7.11 1.05 9.64
N ALA A 51 6.55 0.34 10.61
CA ALA A 51 7.28 -0.46 11.58
C ALA A 51 6.98 -1.94 11.37
N LYS A 52 7.94 -2.80 11.70
CA LYS A 52 7.71 -4.26 11.72
C LYS A 52 6.61 -4.57 12.73
N ALA A 53 5.67 -5.40 12.30
CA ALA A 53 4.68 -6.04 13.16
C ALA A 53 4.80 -7.55 12.99
N SER A 54 4.02 -8.29 13.77
CA SER A 54 3.92 -9.74 13.69
C SER A 54 2.57 -10.16 13.17
N VAL A 55 2.51 -11.33 12.53
CA VAL A 55 1.24 -12.00 12.25
C VAL A 55 0.47 -12.31 13.55
N ASP A 56 1.14 -12.33 14.71
CA ASP A 56 0.58 -12.47 16.08
C ASP A 56 -0.16 -11.24 16.56
N ASP A 57 0.07 -10.11 15.91
CA ASP A 57 -0.62 -8.87 16.23
C ASP A 57 -1.99 -8.78 15.54
N ILE A 58 -2.25 -9.62 14.52
CA ILE A 58 -3.52 -9.66 13.78
C ILE A 58 -4.60 -10.34 14.61
N LYS A 59 -5.66 -9.59 14.94
CA LYS A 59 -6.77 -10.05 15.78
C LYS A 59 -8.11 -9.82 15.10
N PRO A 60 -9.15 -10.62 15.45
CA PRO A 60 -10.52 -10.31 15.07
C PRO A 60 -10.90 -8.86 15.40
N GLY A 61 -11.50 -8.16 14.45
CA GLY A 61 -11.87 -6.75 14.55
C GLY A 61 -10.83 -5.77 13.99
N ASP A 62 -9.58 -6.18 13.79
CA ASP A 62 -8.55 -5.35 13.16
C ASP A 62 -8.89 -5.06 11.71
N PHE A 63 -8.41 -3.91 11.21
CA PHE A 63 -8.49 -3.56 9.80
C PHE A 63 -7.13 -3.78 9.15
N VAL A 64 -7.09 -4.61 8.11
CA VAL A 64 -5.85 -5.03 7.45
C VAL A 64 -5.93 -4.76 5.96
N GLY A 65 -4.80 -4.41 5.36
CA GLY A 65 -4.57 -4.44 3.92
C GLY A 65 -3.67 -5.61 3.60
N ILE A 66 -4.14 -6.53 2.75
CA ILE A 66 -3.40 -7.73 2.39
C ILE A 66 -3.21 -7.73 0.87
N ALA A 67 -1.97 -7.57 0.41
CA ALA A 67 -1.66 -7.87 -0.98
C ALA A 67 -1.54 -9.39 -1.12
N SER A 68 -2.22 -9.97 -2.09
CA SER A 68 -2.28 -11.42 -2.25
C SER A 68 -2.32 -11.84 -3.71
N MET A 69 -1.99 -13.11 -3.95
CA MET A 69 -2.18 -13.79 -5.23
C MET A 69 -3.04 -15.03 -5.06
N PRO A 70 -3.81 -15.43 -6.07
CA PRO A 70 -4.48 -16.73 -6.08
C PRO A 70 -3.47 -17.87 -5.93
N THR A 71 -3.82 -18.89 -5.17
CA THR A 71 -3.00 -20.11 -5.00
C THR A 71 -3.51 -21.23 -5.91
N ALA A 72 -2.63 -22.20 -6.20
CA ALA A 72 -3.01 -23.39 -6.98
C ALA A 72 -4.03 -24.29 -6.26
N SER A 73 -4.05 -24.28 -4.94
CA SER A 73 -4.99 -25.04 -4.10
C SER A 73 -6.35 -24.34 -3.92
N GLY A 74 -6.52 -23.14 -4.48
CA GLY A 74 -7.70 -22.30 -4.30
C GLY A 74 -7.58 -21.35 -3.11
N GLY A 75 -8.25 -20.19 -3.22
CA GLY A 75 -8.06 -19.07 -2.29
C GLY A 75 -6.83 -18.24 -2.64
N ASP A 76 -6.40 -17.41 -1.68
CA ASP A 76 -5.33 -16.42 -1.87
C ASP A 76 -4.21 -16.62 -0.85
N GLY A 77 -2.97 -16.36 -1.26
CA GLY A 77 -1.79 -16.32 -0.41
C GLY A 77 -1.21 -14.91 -0.32
N ALA A 78 -0.96 -14.44 0.90
CA ALA A 78 -0.48 -13.10 1.18
C ALA A 78 0.98 -12.91 0.76
N LEU A 79 1.23 -11.84 0.02
CA LEU A 79 2.55 -11.33 -0.32
C LEU A 79 3.07 -10.37 0.75
N GLU A 80 2.17 -9.60 1.36
CA GLU A 80 2.45 -8.68 2.47
C GLU A 80 1.15 -8.35 3.23
N VAL A 81 1.30 -7.92 4.48
CA VAL A 81 0.18 -7.50 5.34
C VAL A 81 0.50 -6.17 6.00
N LEU A 82 -0.43 -5.22 5.88
CA LEU A 82 -0.45 -3.96 6.61
C LEU A 82 -1.58 -3.99 7.64
N ILE A 83 -1.24 -3.88 8.93
CA ILE A 83 -2.20 -3.67 10.01
C ILE A 83 -2.43 -2.16 10.15
N PHE A 84 -3.64 -1.71 9.83
CA PHE A 84 -3.99 -0.29 9.95
C PHE A 84 -4.20 0.08 11.43
N PRO A 85 -3.73 1.27 11.86
CA PRO A 85 -4.18 1.84 13.14
C PRO A 85 -5.70 1.94 13.18
N ALA A 86 -6.30 1.75 14.36
CA ALA A 86 -7.76 1.74 14.53
C ALA A 86 -8.45 3.01 13.97
N ALA A 87 -7.79 4.17 14.10
CA ALA A 87 -8.28 5.45 13.57
C ALA A 87 -8.38 5.49 12.03
N MET A 88 -7.73 4.56 11.33
CA MET A 88 -7.74 4.43 9.87
C MET A 88 -8.61 3.28 9.37
N LYS A 89 -9.41 2.65 10.25
CA LYS A 89 -10.32 1.57 9.87
C LYS A 89 -11.27 2.03 8.76
N GLY A 90 -11.44 1.19 7.72
CA GLY A 90 -12.24 1.49 6.54
C GLY A 90 -11.48 2.18 5.39
N THR A 91 -10.21 2.55 5.59
CA THR A 91 -9.39 3.19 4.54
C THR A 91 -9.30 2.29 3.31
N GLY A 92 -9.88 2.74 2.20
CA GLY A 92 -9.85 2.01 0.93
C GLY A 92 -10.52 0.64 0.98
N GLU A 93 -11.51 0.43 1.86
CA GLU A 93 -12.14 -0.88 2.03
C GLU A 93 -12.64 -1.50 0.71
N GLY A 94 -12.23 -2.75 0.46
CA GLY A 94 -12.57 -3.51 -0.74
C GLY A 94 -11.49 -4.52 -1.13
N SER A 95 -11.70 -5.18 -2.26
CA SER A 95 -10.67 -5.97 -2.93
C SER A 95 -10.59 -5.52 -4.39
N TYR A 96 -9.38 -5.17 -4.84
CA TYR A 96 -9.13 -4.56 -6.15
C TYR A 96 -7.75 -4.96 -6.67
N ALA A 97 -7.53 -4.73 -7.97
CA ALA A 97 -6.26 -5.06 -8.63
C ALA A 97 -5.09 -4.29 -8.00
N TRP A 98 -3.98 -5.01 -7.82
CA TRP A 98 -2.74 -4.51 -7.26
C TRP A 98 -1.56 -4.83 -8.19
N ASP A 99 -0.50 -4.05 -8.06
CA ASP A 99 0.65 -4.02 -8.95
C ASP A 99 1.96 -4.40 -8.23
N LEU A 100 1.84 -5.09 -7.09
CA LEU A 100 2.99 -5.65 -6.39
C LEU A 100 3.60 -6.82 -7.18
N LYS A 101 2.75 -7.66 -7.77
CA LYS A 101 3.09 -8.74 -8.72
C LYS A 101 2.05 -8.78 -9.85
N PRO A 102 2.37 -9.38 -11.01
CA PRO A 102 1.38 -9.67 -12.03
C PRO A 102 0.19 -10.44 -11.43
N ASN A 103 -1.03 -10.00 -11.71
CA ASN A 103 -2.29 -10.57 -11.19
C ASN A 103 -2.46 -10.51 -9.66
N SER A 104 -1.65 -9.73 -8.94
CA SER A 104 -1.88 -9.51 -7.50
C SER A 104 -3.14 -8.66 -7.26
N SER A 105 -3.73 -8.85 -6.08
CA SER A 105 -4.84 -8.02 -5.59
C SER A 105 -4.49 -7.44 -4.22
N MET A 106 -5.13 -6.35 -3.84
CA MET A 106 -5.06 -5.78 -2.49
C MET A 106 -6.45 -5.87 -1.90
N THR A 107 -6.54 -6.47 -0.71
CA THR A 107 -7.78 -6.61 0.05
C THR A 107 -7.66 -5.83 1.34
N ASN A 108 -8.38 -4.71 1.44
CA ASN A 108 -8.50 -3.90 2.64
C ASN A 108 -9.83 -4.23 3.32
N ALA A 109 -9.79 -4.83 4.50
CA ALA A 109 -10.97 -5.44 5.11
C ALA A 109 -10.82 -5.63 6.63
N THR A 110 -11.95 -5.88 7.30
CA THR A 110 -11.96 -6.20 8.74
C THR A 110 -11.74 -7.69 8.95
N VAL A 111 -10.82 -8.07 9.83
CA VAL A 111 -10.60 -9.46 10.24
C VAL A 111 -11.84 -9.96 10.96
N ALA A 112 -12.52 -10.96 10.39
CA ALA A 112 -13.63 -11.65 11.03
C ALA A 112 -13.12 -12.76 11.94
N ASP A 113 -12.12 -13.50 11.47
CA ASP A 113 -11.48 -14.58 12.22
C ASP A 113 -10.00 -14.73 11.81
N ALA A 114 -9.15 -15.17 12.74
CA ALA A 114 -7.74 -15.40 12.52
C ALA A 114 -7.33 -16.73 13.17
N VAL A 115 -7.02 -17.74 12.35
CA VAL A 115 -6.76 -19.12 12.82
C VAL A 115 -5.34 -19.55 12.43
N LYS A 116 -4.62 -20.17 13.37
CA LYS A 116 -3.36 -20.89 13.11
C LYS A 116 -3.68 -22.20 12.38
N SER A 117 -3.17 -22.39 11.16
CA SER A 117 -3.24 -23.65 10.40
C SER A 117 -1.84 -24.30 10.29
N VAL A 118 -1.77 -25.53 9.77
CA VAL A 118 -0.52 -26.33 9.69
C VAL A 118 0.55 -25.67 8.81
N ASP A 119 0.16 -24.90 7.79
CA ASP A 119 1.05 -24.28 6.80
C ASP A 119 1.20 -22.74 6.96
N GLY A 120 0.95 -22.22 8.16
CA GLY A 120 0.94 -20.77 8.46
C GLY A 120 -0.41 -20.31 9.01
N ARG A 121 -0.64 -19.00 9.08
CA ARG A 121 -1.95 -18.47 9.51
C ARG A 121 -2.89 -18.30 8.35
N THR A 122 -4.16 -18.57 8.59
CA THR A 122 -5.21 -18.16 7.66
C THR A 122 -6.08 -17.12 8.33
N VAL A 123 -6.32 -16.03 7.61
CA VAL A 123 -7.20 -14.94 8.05
C VAL A 123 -8.43 -14.93 7.16
N THR A 124 -9.59 -14.88 7.80
CA THR A 124 -10.87 -14.58 7.13
C THR A 124 -11.14 -13.11 7.32
N VAL A 125 -11.22 -12.37 6.22
CA VAL A 125 -11.53 -10.94 6.21
C VAL A 125 -12.90 -10.69 5.60
N SER A 126 -13.58 -9.67 6.11
CA SER A 126 -14.92 -9.26 5.69
C SER A 126 -14.92 -7.80 5.24
N TYR A 127 -15.59 -7.53 4.13
CA TYR A 127 -15.78 -6.19 3.57
C TYR A 127 -17.03 -6.15 2.71
N LYS A 128 -17.86 -5.11 2.85
CA LYS A 128 -19.06 -4.89 2.00
C LYS A 128 -19.96 -6.14 1.85
N GLY A 129 -20.15 -6.91 2.93
CA GLY A 129 -20.96 -8.13 2.95
C GLY A 129 -20.33 -9.35 2.24
N LYS A 130 -19.06 -9.26 1.84
CA LYS A 130 -18.27 -10.35 1.26
C LYS A 130 -17.24 -10.82 2.28
N GLU A 131 -16.87 -12.09 2.16
CA GLU A 131 -15.76 -12.68 2.90
C GLU A 131 -14.69 -13.19 1.96
N LYS A 132 -13.44 -13.16 2.42
CA LYS A 132 -12.30 -13.71 1.71
C LYS A 132 -11.35 -14.37 2.69
N LYS A 133 -10.95 -15.60 2.37
CA LYS A 133 -9.97 -16.37 3.14
C LYS A 133 -8.60 -16.21 2.48
N ILE A 134 -7.61 -15.77 3.26
CA ILE A 134 -6.24 -15.52 2.77
C ILE A 134 -5.26 -16.22 3.70
N SER A 135 -4.43 -17.10 3.15
CA SER A 135 -3.31 -17.68 3.88
C SER A 135 -2.17 -16.66 3.97
N ILE A 136 -1.48 -16.64 5.09
CA ILE A 136 -0.28 -15.85 5.36
C ILE A 136 0.84 -16.86 5.57
N PRO A 137 1.61 -17.16 4.50
CA PRO A 137 2.79 -18.00 4.59
C PRO A 137 3.80 -17.45 5.61
N ASP A 138 4.61 -18.35 6.16
CA ASP A 138 5.73 -17.94 7.02
C ASP A 138 6.71 -17.06 6.22
N GLY A 139 7.21 -16.01 6.86
CA GLY A 139 8.10 -15.03 6.22
C GLY A 139 7.39 -13.92 5.43
N THR A 140 6.07 -13.95 5.30
CA THR A 140 5.31 -12.81 4.74
C THR A 140 5.58 -11.55 5.60
N PRO A 141 6.01 -10.43 4.99
CA PRO A 141 6.19 -9.17 5.71
C PRO A 141 4.88 -8.70 6.33
N VAL A 142 4.92 -8.40 7.63
CA VAL A 142 3.81 -7.77 8.36
C VAL A 142 4.31 -6.44 8.93
N VAL A 143 3.57 -5.37 8.64
CA VAL A 143 3.91 -4.03 9.10
C VAL A 143 2.69 -3.28 9.63
N THR A 144 2.94 -2.20 10.36
CA THR A 144 1.94 -1.19 10.70
C THR A 144 2.47 0.21 10.41
N PHE A 145 1.59 1.19 10.25
CA PHE A 145 2.02 2.58 10.08
C PHE A 145 2.71 3.10 11.35
N ALA A 146 3.78 3.85 11.15
CA ALA A 146 4.50 4.54 12.19
C ALA A 146 4.66 6.03 11.83
N PRO A 147 4.93 6.89 12.82
CA PRO A 147 5.22 8.30 12.55
C PRO A 147 6.42 8.47 11.61
N ALA A 148 6.38 9.53 10.81
CA ALA A 148 7.49 10.01 10.01
C ALA A 148 7.39 11.52 9.85
N THR A 149 8.46 12.12 9.37
CA THR A 149 8.57 13.55 9.08
C THR A 149 9.14 13.75 7.68
N GLU A 150 9.05 14.97 7.15
CA GLU A 150 9.64 15.29 5.85
C GLU A 150 11.15 15.08 5.83
N ALA A 151 11.83 15.21 6.97
CA ALA A 151 13.26 14.96 7.10
C ALA A 151 13.65 13.49 6.83
N ASP A 152 12.69 12.57 6.87
CA ASP A 152 12.92 11.15 6.52
C ASP A 152 12.98 10.93 5.00
N LEU A 153 12.51 11.88 4.17
CA LEU A 153 12.55 11.83 2.70
C LEU A 153 13.93 12.22 2.14
N LYS A 154 14.98 11.61 2.69
CA LYS A 154 16.36 11.81 2.25
C LYS A 154 16.74 10.88 1.10
N ALA A 155 17.74 11.30 0.32
CA ALA A 155 18.30 10.47 -0.74
C ALA A 155 18.67 9.06 -0.22
N GLY A 156 18.29 8.04 -0.98
CA GLY A 156 18.48 6.62 -0.61
C GLY A 156 17.35 6.00 0.22
N ALA A 157 16.40 6.78 0.74
CA ALA A 157 15.23 6.22 1.44
C ALA A 157 14.30 5.50 0.45
N THR A 158 13.81 4.31 0.82
CA THR A 158 12.80 3.61 0.01
C THR A 158 11.42 4.18 0.29
N VAL A 159 10.61 4.37 -0.76
CA VAL A 159 9.27 4.95 -0.66
C VAL A 159 8.23 4.17 -1.45
N PHE A 160 7.00 4.21 -0.95
CA PHE A 160 5.77 3.92 -1.67
C PHE A 160 4.92 5.19 -1.74
N VAL A 161 4.55 5.61 -2.95
CA VAL A 161 3.86 6.87 -3.22
C VAL A 161 2.65 6.61 -4.13
N PRO A 162 1.46 6.36 -3.57
CA PRO A 162 0.23 6.33 -4.36
C PRO A 162 0.01 7.72 -4.96
N SER A 163 -0.09 7.79 -6.28
CA SER A 163 -0.07 9.03 -7.04
C SER A 163 -1.17 9.05 -8.09
N GLU A 164 -1.63 10.25 -8.41
CA GLU A 164 -2.49 10.53 -9.55
C GLU A 164 -1.61 10.98 -10.71
N LYS A 165 -1.77 10.34 -11.88
CA LYS A 165 -1.12 10.73 -13.12
C LYS A 165 -2.12 11.39 -14.05
N ALA A 166 -1.87 12.65 -14.40
CA ALA A 166 -2.69 13.39 -15.35
C ALA A 166 -2.39 12.99 -16.80
N ALA A 167 -3.25 13.43 -17.73
CA ALA A 167 -3.12 13.12 -19.16
C ALA A 167 -1.83 13.67 -19.80
N ASP A 168 -1.26 14.75 -19.26
CA ASP A 168 0.03 15.31 -19.67
C ASP A 168 1.24 14.56 -19.09
N GLY A 169 0.98 13.52 -18.29
CA GLY A 169 1.99 12.69 -17.64
C GLY A 169 2.47 13.23 -16.29
N SER A 170 2.05 14.43 -15.87
CA SER A 170 2.38 14.97 -14.55
C SER A 170 1.82 14.09 -13.43
N MET A 171 2.60 13.92 -12.36
CA MET A 171 2.20 13.13 -11.20
C MET A 171 2.01 14.02 -9.98
N SER A 172 0.96 13.76 -9.22
CA SER A 172 0.75 14.37 -7.91
C SER A 172 0.41 13.34 -6.85
N SER A 173 0.74 13.62 -5.59
CA SER A 173 0.39 12.74 -4.48
C SER A 173 0.00 13.50 -3.23
N GLY A 174 -0.99 12.97 -2.50
CA GLY A 174 -1.34 13.41 -1.15
C GLY A 174 -0.67 12.59 -0.05
N ARG A 175 0.10 11.55 -0.38
CA ARG A 175 0.66 10.64 0.63
C ARG A 175 1.99 10.03 0.22
N VAL A 176 2.94 10.05 1.13
CA VAL A 176 4.22 9.33 1.01
C VAL A 176 4.34 8.35 2.17
N VAL A 177 4.70 7.11 1.86
CA VAL A 177 5.10 6.13 2.87
C VAL A 177 6.59 5.87 2.70
N VAL A 178 7.38 6.23 3.70
CA VAL A 178 8.85 6.14 3.67
C VAL A 178 9.37 5.05 4.58
N GLY A 179 10.36 4.30 4.11
CA GLY A 179 11.07 3.33 4.91
C GLY A 179 11.98 4.01 5.92
N THR A 180 11.78 3.69 7.19
CA THR A 180 12.63 4.15 8.30
C THR A 180 13.08 2.93 9.10
N ASN A 181 14.14 3.09 9.91
CA ASN A 181 14.60 2.04 10.82
C ASN A 181 14.87 0.68 10.15
N GLY A 182 15.31 0.68 8.89
CA GLY A 182 15.59 -0.53 8.11
C GLY A 182 14.34 -1.31 7.68
N VAL A 183 13.14 -0.74 7.82
CA VAL A 183 11.90 -1.33 7.34
C VAL A 183 11.55 -0.73 5.99
N VAL A 184 11.49 -1.57 4.96
CA VAL A 184 11.04 -1.17 3.63
C VAL A 184 9.50 -1.23 3.60
N PRO A 185 8.80 -0.17 3.13
CA PRO A 185 7.35 -0.21 2.96
C PRO A 185 6.97 -1.36 2.01
N PRO A 186 6.25 -2.38 2.50
CA PRO A 186 5.76 -3.47 1.67
C PRO A 186 4.38 -3.05 1.16
N MET A 187 4.36 -2.12 0.21
CA MET A 187 3.14 -1.70 -0.49
C MET A 187 3.47 -1.50 -1.94
#